data_AF-A0A413G143-F1
#
_entry.id   AF-A0A413G143-F1
#
_cell.length_a   1.000
_cell.length_b   1.000
_cell.length_c   1.000
_cell.angle_alpha   90.00
_cell.angle_beta   90.00
_cell.angle_gamma   90.00
#
_symmetry.space_group_name_H-M   'P 1'
#
loop_
_entity.id
_entity.type
_entity.pdbx_description
1 polymer ?
#
loop_
_entity_poly.entity_id
_entity_poly.type
_entity_poly.pdbx_seq_one_letter_code
_entity_poly.pdbx_strand_id
1 'polypeptide(L)'
;MMMDDELFARAARKAAGQMLEELPSGEQPEHQFSETFEKKMEKMLRSQRRPQWQRSLGRISRRAAVLALVAFVGLSACLMGVEAWRAQFFQMVEEKFPDHSRITFENTSGREVPEGPFIPYEITDIPDGFTCTQFSYSDFFNYAVYEDGEEHMISFDQNRIDSIAIGLNTEGASLEPITLNGEPAQFLSNLGMQTVLWYDDQYCFMLTSDLPREETLRIAGSVRVKNVPEGLPSGFDADMAADRGDVVLAPEDNRNLDKLDRFMKNFAAGVPDEITLSIFTGTGGIRLRSLAYDGSKITFYRDDSFDEKSDQPWVQQEDFDSIEIAEEPLDGKTTYIINLYSSHYDHPTEVASYR
;
A
#
# COMPACT_ATOMS: atom_id res chain seq x y z
N MET A 1 64.34 8.49 -8.91
CA MET A 1 64.74 7.12 -8.55
C MET A 1 63.58 6.54 -7.77
N MET A 2 62.62 5.96 -8.49
CA MET A 2 61.32 5.52 -7.97
C MET A 2 61.52 4.08 -7.49
N MET A 3 61.31 3.85 -6.20
CA MET A 3 61.45 2.55 -5.58
C MET A 3 60.17 1.77 -5.92
N ASP A 4 60.36 0.65 -6.62
CA ASP A 4 59.32 -0.08 -7.36
C ASP A 4 58.33 -0.81 -6.42
N ASP A 5 57.04 -0.46 -6.50
CA ASP A 5 55.95 -1.07 -5.73
C ASP A 5 55.91 -2.60 -5.89
N GLU A 6 56.41 -3.11 -7.02
CA GLU A 6 56.51 -4.53 -7.28
C GLU A 6 57.50 -5.22 -6.32
N LEU A 7 58.55 -4.51 -5.90
CA LEU A 7 59.55 -5.01 -4.95
C LEU A 7 58.96 -5.10 -3.53
N PHE A 8 58.13 -4.11 -3.15
CA PHE A 8 57.38 -4.11 -1.88
C PHE A 8 56.33 -5.22 -1.86
N ALA A 9 55.55 -5.38 -2.93
CA ALA A 9 54.55 -6.44 -3.04
C ALA A 9 55.20 -7.83 -2.95
N ARG A 10 56.39 -8.00 -3.53
CA ARG A 10 57.14 -9.26 -3.50
C ARG A 10 57.74 -9.54 -2.11
N ALA A 11 58.26 -8.52 -1.44
CA ALA A 11 58.73 -8.63 -0.07
C ALA A 11 57.59 -8.96 0.91
N ALA A 12 56.44 -8.30 0.76
CA ALA A 12 55.25 -8.54 1.57
C ALA A 12 54.70 -9.96 1.39
N ARG A 13 54.63 -10.47 0.15
CA ARG A 13 54.23 -11.87 -0.11
C ARG A 13 55.20 -12.88 0.50
N LYS A 14 56.50 -12.57 0.47
CA LYS A 14 57.52 -13.45 1.05
C LYS A 14 57.45 -13.48 2.58
N ALA A 15 57.25 -12.32 3.21
CA ALA A 15 57.04 -12.22 4.65
C ALA A 15 55.74 -12.93 5.09
N ALA A 16 54.65 -12.77 4.33
CA ALA A 16 53.38 -13.46 4.60
C ALA A 16 53.50 -14.98 4.46
N GLY A 17 54.26 -15.47 3.47
CA GLY A 17 54.54 -16.91 3.32
C GLY A 17 55.32 -17.48 4.49
N GLN A 18 56.33 -16.76 4.99
CA GLN A 18 57.13 -17.18 6.15
C GLN A 18 56.31 -17.18 7.44
N MET A 19 55.45 -16.17 7.64
CA MET A 19 54.51 -16.14 8.76
C MET A 19 53.49 -17.28 8.72
N LEU A 20 53.12 -17.75 7.53
CA LEU A 20 52.24 -18.91 7.37
C LEU A 20 52.94 -20.24 7.69
N GLU A 21 54.23 -20.34 7.37
CA GLU A 21 55.06 -21.53 7.66
C GLU A 21 55.44 -21.64 9.15
N GLU A 22 55.42 -20.53 9.90
CA GLU A 22 55.63 -20.51 11.36
C GLU A 22 54.37 -20.85 12.18
N LEU A 23 53.21 -20.98 11.54
CA LEU A 23 52.00 -21.44 12.22
C LEU A 23 52.12 -22.93 12.53
N PRO A 24 51.86 -23.37 13.78
CA PRO A 24 51.86 -24.79 14.10
C PRO A 24 50.85 -25.52 13.22
N SER A 25 51.25 -26.68 12.67
CA SER A 25 50.38 -27.54 11.86
C SER A 25 49.07 -27.79 12.60
N GLY A 26 47.95 -27.50 11.95
CA GLY A 26 46.61 -27.41 12.54
C GLY A 26 46.05 -28.69 13.14
N GLU A 27 46.59 -29.13 14.27
CA GLU A 27 45.83 -29.88 15.25
C GLU A 27 45.01 -28.85 16.04
N GLN A 28 43.78 -28.62 15.57
CA GLN A 28 42.76 -28.00 16.41
C GLN A 28 42.63 -28.86 17.67
N PRO A 29 42.67 -28.29 18.88
CA PRO A 29 42.30 -29.06 20.06
C PRO A 29 40.89 -29.63 19.84
N GLU A 30 40.70 -30.94 20.03
CA GLU A 30 39.38 -31.58 20.02
C GLU A 30 38.56 -30.98 21.17
N HIS A 31 37.99 -29.81 20.95
CA HIS A 31 37.06 -29.22 21.88
C HIS A 31 35.71 -29.87 21.66
N GLN A 32 35.38 -30.85 22.51
CA GLN A 32 34.00 -31.31 22.62
C GLN A 32 33.16 -30.21 23.26
N PHE A 33 32.27 -29.64 22.48
CA PHE A 33 31.28 -28.71 22.98
C PHE A 33 30.24 -29.45 23.83
N SER A 34 29.64 -28.77 24.82
CA SER A 34 28.54 -29.38 25.57
C SER A 34 27.36 -29.67 24.66
N GLU A 35 26.58 -30.72 24.95
CA GLU A 35 25.37 -31.03 24.16
C GLU A 35 24.41 -29.84 24.02
N THR A 36 24.34 -28.98 25.03
CA THR A 36 23.48 -27.78 24.98
C THR A 36 24.01 -26.74 24.00
N PHE A 37 25.33 -26.63 23.86
CA PHE A 37 25.97 -25.76 22.89
C PHE A 37 25.84 -26.33 21.48
N GLU A 38 26.03 -27.64 21.29
CA GLU A 38 25.82 -28.30 20.00
C GLU A 38 24.37 -28.18 19.54
N LYS A 39 23.39 -28.41 20.42
CA LYS A 39 21.96 -28.23 20.08
C LYS A 39 21.63 -26.79 19.69
N LYS A 40 22.23 -25.79 20.36
CA LYS A 40 22.07 -24.36 20.00
C LYS A 40 22.74 -24.03 18.67
N MET A 41 23.94 -24.56 18.45
CA MET A 41 24.69 -24.39 17.21
C MET A 41 23.96 -25.04 16.04
N GLU A 42 23.45 -26.25 16.22
CA GLU A 42 22.69 -26.99 15.22
C GLU A 42 21.36 -26.28 14.90
N LYS A 43 20.68 -25.71 15.90
CA LYS A 43 19.50 -24.87 15.69
C LYS A 43 19.82 -23.64 14.85
N MET A 44 20.92 -22.95 15.13
CA MET A 44 21.38 -21.78 14.36
C MET A 44 21.84 -22.13 12.94
N LEU A 45 22.53 -23.25 12.77
CA LEU A 45 22.95 -23.75 11.47
C LEU A 45 21.75 -24.22 10.64
N ARG A 46 20.73 -24.83 11.26
CA ARG A 46 19.46 -25.20 10.59
C ARG A 46 18.66 -23.96 10.18
N SER A 47 18.69 -22.86 10.96
CA SER A 47 18.04 -21.61 10.55
C SER A 47 18.77 -20.88 9.43
N GLN A 48 20.10 -20.98 9.37
CA GLN A 48 20.91 -20.41 8.27
C GLN A 48 20.91 -21.26 7.00
N ARG A 49 20.82 -22.59 7.10
CA ARG A 49 20.83 -23.52 5.95
C ARG A 49 19.48 -23.65 5.23
N ARG A 50 18.43 -22.95 5.66
CA ARG A 50 17.14 -23.00 4.95
C ARG A 50 17.26 -22.28 3.61
N PRO A 51 17.17 -22.99 2.48
CA PRO A 51 17.27 -22.38 1.17
C PRO A 51 16.02 -21.51 0.90
N GLN A 52 16.19 -20.40 0.18
CA GLN A 52 15.16 -19.35 -0.02
C GLN A 52 13.81 -19.88 -0.56
N TRP A 53 13.81 -21.01 -1.26
CA TRP A 53 12.59 -21.66 -1.78
C TRP A 53 11.71 -22.30 -0.68
N GLN A 54 12.26 -22.66 0.49
CA GLN A 54 11.44 -23.10 1.63
C GLN A 54 10.79 -21.92 2.36
N ARG A 55 11.39 -20.73 2.31
CA ARG A 55 10.71 -19.49 2.70
C ARG A 55 9.63 -19.11 1.68
N SER A 56 9.82 -19.41 0.38
CA SER A 56 8.76 -19.20 -0.62
C SER A 56 7.63 -20.23 -0.52
N LEU A 57 7.88 -21.45 -0.03
CA LEU A 57 6.83 -22.43 0.25
C LEU A 57 5.89 -21.99 1.39
N GLY A 58 6.41 -21.36 2.45
CA GLY A 58 5.59 -20.71 3.47
C GLY A 58 4.79 -19.51 2.92
N ARG A 59 5.43 -18.70 2.06
CA ARG A 59 4.78 -17.58 1.33
C ARG A 59 3.66 -18.05 0.40
N ILE A 60 3.85 -19.17 -0.30
CA ILE A 60 2.83 -19.75 -1.20
C ILE A 60 1.71 -20.41 -0.40
N SER A 61 1.99 -21.10 0.71
CA SER A 61 0.94 -21.70 1.54
C SER A 61 0.08 -20.65 2.26
N ARG A 62 0.68 -19.53 2.70
CA ARG A 62 -0.05 -18.43 3.36
C ARG A 62 -0.86 -17.62 2.34
N ARG A 63 -0.30 -17.30 1.16
CA ARG A 63 -1.04 -16.68 0.04
C ARG A 63 -2.14 -17.60 -0.52
N ALA A 64 -1.88 -18.90 -0.61
CA ALA A 64 -2.90 -19.88 -1.00
C ALA A 64 -3.99 -20.03 0.08
N ALA A 65 -3.67 -19.88 1.37
CA ALA A 65 -4.66 -19.87 2.44
C ALA A 65 -5.54 -18.62 2.38
N VAL A 66 -4.96 -17.43 2.14
CA VAL A 66 -5.71 -16.17 1.96
C VAL A 66 -6.56 -16.21 0.69
N LEU A 67 -6.03 -16.71 -0.43
CA LEU A 67 -6.79 -16.89 -1.68
C LEU A 67 -7.86 -17.99 -1.57
N ALA A 68 -7.62 -19.05 -0.78
CA ALA A 68 -8.62 -20.07 -0.47
C ALA A 68 -9.71 -19.55 0.49
N LEU A 69 -9.36 -18.61 1.39
CA LEU A 69 -10.29 -17.89 2.27
C LEU A 69 -11.30 -17.06 1.47
N VAL A 70 -10.84 -16.43 0.38
CA VAL A 70 -11.66 -15.66 -0.55
C VAL A 70 -12.54 -16.56 -1.43
N ALA A 71 -12.17 -17.83 -1.63
CA ALA A 71 -12.83 -18.73 -2.59
C ALA A 71 -14.00 -19.57 -2.03
N PHE A 72 -14.17 -19.69 -0.71
CA PHE A 72 -15.25 -20.50 -0.12
C PHE A 72 -16.47 -19.65 0.26
N VAL A 73 -17.24 -19.22 -0.73
CA VAL A 73 -18.62 -18.75 -0.54
C VAL A 73 -19.57 -19.92 -0.81
N GLY A 74 -20.08 -20.55 0.25
CA GLY A 74 -21.25 -21.42 0.12
C GLY A 74 -21.40 -22.52 1.16
N LEU A 75 -22.20 -22.25 2.20
CA LEU A 75 -23.34 -23.08 2.65
C LEU A 75 -23.98 -22.39 3.88
N SER A 76 -25.31 -22.21 3.88
CA SER A 76 -26.06 -21.66 5.02
C SER A 76 -26.42 -22.73 6.04
N ALA A 77 -26.38 -22.40 7.32
CA ALA A 77 -27.21 -22.89 8.41
C ALA A 77 -26.61 -22.52 9.79
N CYS A 78 -27.05 -21.41 10.37
CA CYS A 78 -27.61 -21.26 11.72
C CYS A 78 -27.70 -19.76 12.07
N LEU A 79 -28.86 -19.15 11.83
CA LEU A 79 -29.23 -17.87 12.45
C LEU A 79 -29.32 -18.08 13.95
N MET A 80 -28.28 -17.73 14.71
CA MET A 80 -28.36 -17.22 16.09
C MET A 80 -27.01 -16.65 16.55
N GLY A 81 -26.92 -15.31 16.56
CA GLY A 81 -26.48 -14.61 17.77
C GLY A 81 -25.23 -13.76 17.65
N VAL A 82 -25.45 -12.43 17.54
CA VAL A 82 -24.73 -11.36 18.27
C VAL A 82 -25.70 -10.19 18.51
N GLU A 83 -25.44 -9.41 19.57
CA GLU A 83 -26.02 -8.09 19.81
C GLU A 83 -25.96 -7.28 18.51
N ALA A 84 -27.13 -7.08 17.91
CA ALA A 84 -27.30 -6.43 16.61
C ALA A 84 -26.67 -5.04 16.62
N TRP A 85 -25.45 -4.92 16.07
CA TRP A 85 -24.93 -3.63 15.67
C TRP A 85 -25.79 -3.13 14.51
N ARG A 86 -26.22 -1.86 14.60
CA ARG A 86 -27.08 -1.18 13.62
C ARG A 86 -26.43 0.14 13.23
N ALA A 87 -26.24 0.34 11.93
CA ALA A 87 -26.21 1.66 11.31
C ALA A 87 -27.65 2.06 10.97
N GLN A 88 -27.88 3.33 10.66
CA GLN A 88 -29.22 3.93 10.60
C GLN A 88 -30.24 3.15 9.76
N PHE A 89 -29.79 2.47 8.68
CA PHE A 89 -30.65 1.65 7.82
C PHE A 89 -30.31 0.15 7.78
N PHE A 90 -29.13 -0.25 8.24
CA PHE A 90 -28.62 -1.63 8.13
C PHE A 90 -28.26 -2.26 9.47
N GLN A 91 -28.60 -3.54 9.62
CA GLN A 91 -28.20 -4.37 10.74
C GLN A 91 -27.20 -5.43 10.28
N MET A 92 -26.10 -5.56 11.00
CA MET A 92 -25.17 -6.66 10.82
C MET A 92 -25.74 -7.94 11.46
N VAL A 93 -25.75 -9.02 10.67
CA VAL A 93 -26.20 -10.35 11.08
C VAL A 93 -25.03 -11.31 10.94
N GLU A 94 -24.65 -11.93 12.05
CA GLU A 94 -23.65 -13.00 12.08
C GLU A 94 -24.34 -14.37 12.09
N GLU A 95 -24.03 -15.18 11.09
CA GLU A 95 -24.36 -16.60 11.01
C GLU A 95 -23.10 -17.41 11.37
N LYS A 96 -23.15 -18.18 12.47
CA LYS A 96 -22.00 -18.92 13.00
C LYS A 96 -21.95 -20.34 12.46
N PHE A 97 -20.79 -20.73 11.95
CA PHE A 97 -20.46 -22.10 11.53
C PHE A 97 -19.37 -22.68 12.43
N PRO A 98 -19.11 -24.01 12.37
CA PRO A 98 -18.11 -24.65 13.23
C PRO A 98 -16.68 -24.09 13.06
N ASP A 99 -16.31 -23.68 11.85
CA ASP A 99 -14.98 -23.23 11.46
C ASP A 99 -14.92 -21.76 11.02
N HIS A 100 -16.03 -21.16 10.64
CA HIS A 100 -16.10 -19.77 10.18
C HIS A 100 -17.38 -19.07 10.64
N SER A 101 -17.45 -17.76 10.44
CA SER A 101 -18.67 -16.99 10.62
C SER A 101 -18.93 -16.20 9.35
N ARG A 102 -20.19 -16.16 8.95
CA ARG A 102 -20.65 -15.39 7.80
C ARG A 102 -21.36 -14.15 8.29
N ILE A 103 -20.92 -13.01 7.79
CA ILE A 103 -21.54 -11.71 8.07
C ILE A 103 -22.35 -11.28 6.86
N THR A 104 -23.60 -10.90 7.13
CA THR A 104 -24.51 -10.29 6.16
C THR A 104 -25.08 -8.99 6.71
N PHE A 105 -25.46 -8.09 5.83
CA PHE A 105 -26.09 -6.82 6.20
C PHE A 105 -27.54 -6.82 5.76
N GLU A 106 -28.46 -6.72 6.73
CA GLU A 106 -29.89 -6.71 6.48
C GLU A 106 -30.44 -5.29 6.54
N ASN A 107 -31.12 -4.88 5.47
CA ASN A 107 -31.81 -3.59 5.43
C ASN A 107 -33.02 -3.60 6.36
N THR A 108 -32.95 -2.85 7.45
CA THR A 108 -33.99 -2.81 8.48
C THR A 108 -35.02 -1.70 8.23
N SER A 109 -34.68 -0.73 7.38
CA SER A 109 -35.49 0.48 7.17
C SER A 109 -36.41 0.41 5.94
N GLY A 110 -36.14 -0.51 5.01
CA GLY A 110 -36.85 -0.62 3.73
C GLY A 110 -36.54 0.52 2.74
N ARG A 111 -35.59 1.42 3.06
CA ARG A 111 -35.06 2.41 2.11
C ARG A 111 -34.03 1.76 1.22
N GLU A 112 -34.10 1.99 -0.09
CA GLU A 112 -33.07 1.53 -1.01
C GLU A 112 -31.70 2.14 -0.65
N VAL A 113 -30.63 1.38 -0.88
CA VAL A 113 -29.26 1.91 -0.79
C VAL A 113 -29.16 3.07 -1.76
N PRO A 114 -28.60 4.24 -1.36
CA PRO A 114 -28.46 5.37 -2.26
C PRO A 114 -27.79 4.95 -3.57
N GLU A 115 -28.53 5.06 -4.68
CA GLU A 115 -27.97 4.92 -6.01
C GLU A 115 -26.99 6.08 -6.25
N GLY A 116 -25.77 5.77 -6.70
CA GLY A 116 -24.72 6.77 -6.89
C GLY A 116 -23.37 6.15 -7.19
N PRO A 117 -22.39 6.97 -7.62
CA PRO A 117 -21.03 6.50 -7.89
C PRO A 117 -20.43 5.86 -6.63
N PHE A 118 -19.55 4.88 -6.82
CA PHE A 118 -18.80 4.30 -5.72
C PHE A 118 -17.79 5.32 -5.22
N ILE A 119 -17.80 5.60 -3.92
CA ILE A 119 -16.91 6.55 -3.26
C ILE A 119 -15.80 5.75 -2.60
N PRO A 120 -14.59 5.71 -3.16
CA PRO A 120 -13.49 4.96 -2.55
C PRO A 120 -13.01 5.63 -1.26
N TYR A 121 -12.52 4.80 -0.34
CA TYR A 121 -11.82 5.19 0.87
C TYR A 121 -10.36 4.79 0.80
N GLU A 122 -9.50 5.45 1.59
CA GLU A 122 -8.08 5.11 1.70
C GLU A 122 -7.61 5.12 3.15
N ILE A 123 -6.55 4.37 3.42
CA ILE A 123 -5.81 4.41 4.68
C ILE A 123 -4.88 5.63 4.62
N THR A 124 -5.02 6.56 5.56
CA THR A 124 -4.21 7.79 5.58
C THR A 124 -2.99 7.71 6.50
N ASP A 125 -2.96 6.71 7.38
CA ASP A 125 -1.88 6.50 8.36
C ASP A 125 -1.31 5.09 8.21
N ILE A 126 -0.52 4.90 7.15
CA ILE A 126 0.19 3.65 6.87
C ILE A 126 1.49 3.64 7.69
N PRO A 127 1.82 2.57 8.43
CA PRO A 127 3.05 2.50 9.19
C PRO A 127 4.30 2.58 8.31
N ASP A 128 5.38 3.16 8.86
CA ASP A 128 6.66 3.28 8.17
C ASP A 128 7.16 1.91 7.68
N GLY A 129 7.66 1.88 6.44
CA GLY A 129 8.18 0.67 5.80
C GLY A 129 7.15 -0.14 5.01
N PHE A 130 5.85 0.08 5.21
CA PHE A 130 4.81 -0.57 4.41
C PHE A 130 4.66 0.10 3.04
N THR A 131 4.50 -0.72 2.01
CA THR A 131 4.26 -0.25 0.63
C THR A 131 3.08 -1.02 0.02
N CYS A 132 2.28 -0.35 -0.82
CA CYS A 132 1.16 -1.00 -1.49
C CYS A 132 1.68 -2.00 -2.53
N THR A 133 1.40 -3.29 -2.32
CA THR A 133 1.85 -4.38 -3.20
C THR A 133 0.73 -4.94 -4.07
N GLN A 134 -0.52 -4.75 -3.67
CA GLN A 134 -1.69 -5.16 -4.44
C GLN A 134 -2.80 -4.12 -4.29
N PHE A 135 -3.45 -3.80 -5.40
CA PHE A 135 -4.60 -2.92 -5.42
C PHE A 135 -5.61 -3.40 -6.47
N SER A 136 -6.89 -3.27 -6.18
CA SER A 136 -7.97 -3.57 -7.12
C SER A 136 -9.17 -2.69 -6.82
N TYR A 137 -9.76 -2.11 -7.85
CA TYR A 137 -10.87 -1.16 -7.74
C TYR A 137 -11.92 -1.41 -8.81
N SER A 138 -13.18 -1.20 -8.45
CA SER A 138 -14.32 -1.16 -9.36
C SER A 138 -15.44 -0.30 -8.75
N ASP A 139 -16.55 -0.16 -9.48
CA ASP A 139 -17.77 0.52 -8.99
C ASP A 139 -18.49 -0.21 -7.84
N PHE A 140 -17.97 -1.35 -7.39
CA PHE A 140 -18.55 -2.19 -6.34
C PHE A 140 -17.62 -2.45 -5.16
N PHE A 141 -16.30 -2.36 -5.37
CA PHE A 141 -15.32 -2.66 -4.34
C PHE A 141 -14.02 -1.87 -4.53
N ASN A 142 -13.30 -1.70 -3.43
CA ASN A 142 -11.97 -1.13 -3.36
C ASN A 142 -11.13 -1.96 -2.40
N TYR A 143 -9.99 -2.44 -2.89
CA TYR A 143 -9.13 -3.39 -2.20
C TYR A 143 -7.67 -2.96 -2.30
N ALA A 144 -6.95 -2.99 -1.19
CA ALA A 144 -5.53 -2.68 -1.12
C ALA A 144 -4.79 -3.60 -0.14
N VAL A 145 -3.57 -4.00 -0.49
CA VAL A 145 -2.65 -4.73 0.37
C VAL A 145 -1.34 -3.98 0.48
N TYR A 146 -0.86 -3.82 1.70
CA TYR A 146 0.42 -3.21 2.03
C TYR A 146 1.33 -4.25 2.69
N GLU A 147 2.58 -4.33 2.26
CA GLU A 147 3.61 -5.22 2.83
C GLU A 147 4.90 -4.41 3.12
N ASP A 148 5.65 -4.79 4.17
CA ASP A 148 6.88 -4.09 4.60
C ASP A 148 8.19 -4.82 4.23
N GLY A 149 8.09 -5.90 3.46
CA GLY A 149 9.23 -6.73 3.05
C GLY A 149 9.71 -7.75 4.12
N GLU A 150 9.23 -7.66 5.37
CA GLU A 150 9.54 -8.59 6.47
C GLU A 150 8.41 -9.60 6.76
N GLU A 151 7.47 -9.75 5.82
CA GLU A 151 6.29 -10.65 5.87
C GLU A 151 5.11 -10.12 6.70
N HIS A 152 5.12 -8.85 7.12
CA HIS A 152 3.94 -8.18 7.67
C HIS A 152 3.02 -7.66 6.56
N MET A 153 1.72 -7.65 6.85
CA MET A 153 0.69 -7.36 5.87
C MET A 153 -0.46 -6.57 6.48
N ILE A 154 -0.93 -5.57 5.75
CA ILE A 154 -2.20 -4.88 5.99
C ILE A 154 -3.06 -5.08 4.75
N SER A 155 -4.27 -5.60 4.90
CA SER A 155 -5.29 -5.72 3.86
C SER A 155 -6.46 -4.82 4.20
N PHE A 156 -6.93 -4.05 3.23
CA PHE A 156 -8.11 -3.21 3.34
C PHE A 156 -9.11 -3.58 2.24
N ASP A 157 -10.34 -3.82 2.66
CA ASP A 157 -11.45 -4.22 1.82
C ASP A 157 -12.63 -3.28 2.07
N GLN A 158 -13.08 -2.57 1.05
CA GLN A 158 -14.30 -1.79 1.03
C GLN A 158 -15.25 -2.37 -0.02
N ASN A 159 -16.50 -2.59 0.34
CA ASN A 159 -17.54 -3.10 -0.56
C ASN A 159 -18.84 -2.34 -0.35
N ARG A 160 -19.71 -2.30 -1.36
CA ARG A 160 -21.10 -1.85 -1.14
C ARG A 160 -21.81 -2.80 -0.19
N ILE A 161 -22.61 -2.24 0.71
CA ILE A 161 -23.25 -2.99 1.79
C ILE A 161 -24.30 -4.00 1.30
N ASP A 162 -24.91 -3.75 0.14
CA ASP A 162 -25.95 -4.59 -0.47
C ASP A 162 -25.43 -5.66 -1.43
N SER A 163 -24.15 -5.60 -1.81
CA SER A 163 -23.58 -6.49 -2.83
C SER A 163 -22.75 -7.64 -2.28
N ILE A 164 -22.60 -7.76 -0.95
CA ILE A 164 -21.65 -8.72 -0.36
C ILE A 164 -22.16 -9.46 0.86
N ALA A 165 -21.64 -10.68 1.03
CA ALA A 165 -21.58 -11.38 2.31
C ALA A 165 -20.10 -11.62 2.65
N ILE A 166 -19.70 -11.27 3.86
CA ILE A 166 -18.29 -11.39 4.30
C ILE A 166 -18.12 -12.72 5.01
N GLY A 167 -17.17 -13.54 4.55
CA GLY A 167 -16.73 -14.74 5.25
C GLY A 167 -15.55 -14.42 6.16
N LEU A 168 -15.72 -14.62 7.47
CA LEU A 168 -14.65 -14.50 8.46
C LEU A 168 -14.27 -15.89 8.96
N ASN A 169 -13.00 -16.28 8.82
CA ASN A 169 -12.53 -17.48 9.53
C ASN A 169 -12.45 -17.16 11.02
N THR A 170 -13.46 -17.62 11.76
CA THR A 170 -13.51 -17.43 13.20
C THR A 170 -12.84 -18.56 13.95
N GLU A 171 -12.74 -19.80 13.45
CA GLU A 171 -12.05 -20.95 14.10
C GLU A 171 -12.11 -20.96 15.66
N GLY A 172 -13.26 -20.55 16.25
CA GLY A 172 -13.48 -20.46 17.70
C GLY A 172 -13.23 -19.10 18.38
N ALA A 173 -12.72 -18.09 17.67
CA ALA A 173 -12.67 -16.69 18.08
C ALA A 173 -14.03 -15.99 17.87
N SER A 174 -14.36 -15.05 18.74
CA SER A 174 -15.62 -14.28 18.69
C SER A 174 -15.37 -12.85 18.24
N LEU A 175 -16.34 -12.27 17.53
CA LEU A 175 -16.38 -10.83 17.30
C LEU A 175 -16.60 -10.09 18.63
N GLU A 176 -15.68 -9.21 18.96
CA GLU A 176 -15.71 -8.30 20.10
C GLU A 176 -16.27 -6.94 19.65
N PRO A 177 -17.38 -6.47 20.23
CA PRO A 177 -17.87 -5.11 19.99
C PRO A 177 -16.86 -4.08 20.52
N ILE A 178 -16.49 -3.13 19.66
CA ILE A 178 -15.57 -2.04 20.00
C ILE A 178 -16.12 -0.70 19.49
N THR A 179 -15.41 0.38 19.79
CA THR A 179 -15.68 1.71 19.24
C THR A 179 -14.48 2.17 18.42
N LEU A 180 -14.72 2.52 17.15
CA LEU A 180 -13.73 3.07 16.22
C LEU A 180 -14.15 4.48 15.85
N ASN A 181 -13.31 5.49 16.14
CA ASN A 181 -13.62 6.92 15.91
C ASN A 181 -14.95 7.42 16.51
N GLY A 182 -15.40 6.82 17.61
CA GLY A 182 -16.68 7.16 18.24
C GLY A 182 -17.90 6.41 17.67
N GLU A 183 -17.71 5.67 16.58
CA GLU A 183 -18.73 4.82 15.97
C GLU A 183 -18.56 3.36 16.38
N PRO A 184 -19.63 2.54 16.40
CA PRO A 184 -19.48 1.14 16.74
C PRO A 184 -18.74 0.38 15.63
N ALA A 185 -17.99 -0.65 16.02
CA ALA A 185 -17.28 -1.55 15.12
C ALA A 185 -17.16 -2.94 15.77
N GLN A 186 -16.70 -3.92 15.01
CA GLN A 186 -16.41 -5.27 15.51
C GLN A 186 -14.93 -5.58 15.32
N PHE A 187 -14.37 -6.27 16.30
CA PHE A 187 -12.97 -6.69 16.31
C PHE A 187 -12.87 -8.20 16.41
N LEU A 188 -11.94 -8.79 15.67
CA LEU A 188 -11.64 -10.22 15.72
C LEU A 188 -10.13 -10.41 15.77
N SER A 189 -9.65 -11.19 16.73
CA SER A 189 -8.27 -11.68 16.74
C SER A 189 -8.29 -13.18 16.54
N ASN A 190 -7.73 -13.67 15.44
CA ASN A 190 -7.64 -15.10 15.15
C ASN A 190 -6.32 -15.47 14.46
N LEU A 191 -5.69 -16.56 14.88
CA LEU A 191 -4.45 -17.10 14.29
C LEU A 191 -3.30 -16.07 14.09
N GLY A 192 -3.22 -15.06 14.95
CA GLY A 192 -2.21 -13.99 14.86
C GLY A 192 -2.60 -12.83 13.93
N MET A 193 -3.77 -12.91 13.29
CA MET A 193 -4.36 -11.82 12.51
C MET A 193 -5.35 -11.04 13.37
N GLN A 194 -5.34 -9.73 13.22
CA GLN A 194 -6.28 -8.79 13.79
C GLN A 194 -7.17 -8.26 12.66
N THR A 195 -8.47 -8.41 12.80
CA THR A 195 -9.47 -7.94 11.82
C THR A 195 -10.41 -6.95 12.50
N VAL A 196 -10.59 -5.79 11.89
CA VAL A 196 -11.56 -4.76 12.27
C VAL A 196 -12.61 -4.71 11.18
N LEU A 197 -13.89 -4.82 11.56
CA LEU A 197 -15.02 -4.70 10.66
C LEU A 197 -15.86 -3.50 11.08
N TRP A 198 -16.12 -2.60 10.13
CA TRP A 198 -17.09 -1.54 10.33
C TRP A 198 -17.94 -1.28 9.09
N TYR A 199 -19.05 -0.55 9.21
CA TYR A 199 -19.95 -0.28 8.09
C TYR A 199 -20.77 0.98 8.37
N ASP A 200 -21.28 1.58 7.30
CA ASP A 200 -22.23 2.69 7.33
C ASP A 200 -23.46 2.36 6.48
N ASP A 201 -24.23 3.35 6.05
CA ASP A 201 -25.44 3.13 5.26
C ASP A 201 -25.18 2.80 3.77
N GLN A 202 -23.93 2.86 3.31
CA GLN A 202 -23.52 2.64 1.92
C GLN A 202 -22.50 1.52 1.75
N TYR A 203 -21.54 1.42 2.67
CA TYR A 203 -20.37 0.56 2.56
C TYR A 203 -20.17 -0.29 3.79
N CYS A 204 -19.54 -1.44 3.58
CA CYS A 204 -18.86 -2.20 4.63
C CYS A 204 -17.36 -2.20 4.39
N PHE A 205 -16.61 -2.11 5.48
CA PHE A 205 -15.17 -2.00 5.51
C PHE A 205 -14.60 -3.10 6.39
N MET A 206 -13.52 -3.72 5.93
CA MET A 206 -12.76 -4.70 6.67
C MET A 206 -11.28 -4.38 6.54
N LEU A 207 -10.60 -4.29 7.67
CA LEU A 207 -9.14 -4.17 7.71
C LEU A 207 -8.58 -5.36 8.46
N THR A 208 -7.64 -6.06 7.83
CA THR A 208 -6.98 -7.23 8.43
C THR A 208 -5.47 -7.01 8.41
N SER A 209 -4.82 -7.21 9.55
CA SER A 209 -3.35 -7.15 9.62
C SER A 209 -2.79 -8.18 10.60
N ASP A 210 -1.50 -8.49 10.50
CA ASP A 210 -0.77 -9.26 11.50
C ASP A 210 -0.05 -8.37 12.53
N LEU A 211 -0.38 -7.08 12.56
CA LEU A 211 0.12 -6.10 13.51
C LEU A 211 -0.60 -6.21 14.86
N PRO A 212 -0.03 -5.64 15.95
CA PRO A 212 -0.72 -5.57 17.23
C PRO A 212 -2.10 -4.88 17.13
N ARG A 213 -2.98 -5.20 18.07
CA ARG A 213 -4.35 -4.68 18.12
C ARG A 213 -4.39 -3.16 18.04
N GLU A 214 -3.62 -2.47 18.87
CA GLU A 214 -3.60 -1.01 18.95
C GLU A 214 -3.20 -0.38 17.61
N GLU A 215 -2.22 -0.98 16.94
CA GLU A 215 -1.74 -0.52 15.64
C GLU A 215 -2.79 -0.77 14.54
N THR A 216 -3.41 -1.95 14.55
CA THR A 216 -4.51 -2.26 13.62
C THR A 216 -5.67 -1.28 13.77
N LEU A 217 -6.04 -0.94 15.02
CA LEU A 217 -7.11 0.02 15.31
C LEU A 217 -6.72 1.45 14.90
N ARG A 218 -5.45 1.84 15.06
CA ARG A 218 -4.93 3.13 14.58
C ARG A 218 -5.09 3.26 13.07
N ILE A 219 -4.65 2.24 12.34
CA ILE A 219 -4.73 2.19 10.87
C ILE A 219 -6.18 2.19 10.41
N ALA A 220 -7.05 1.34 10.98
CA ALA A 220 -8.48 1.34 10.68
C ALA A 220 -9.13 2.69 10.99
N GLY A 221 -8.71 3.33 12.09
CA GLY A 221 -9.16 4.65 12.51
C GLY A 221 -8.69 5.79 11.59
N SER A 222 -7.72 5.55 10.72
CA SER A 222 -7.23 6.51 9.71
C SER A 222 -7.99 6.46 8.39
N VAL A 223 -8.88 5.48 8.20
CA VAL A 223 -9.58 5.31 6.92
C VAL A 223 -10.52 6.49 6.68
N ARG A 224 -10.35 7.19 5.55
CA ARG A 224 -11.18 8.35 5.17
C ARG A 224 -11.60 8.22 3.72
N VAL A 225 -12.64 8.98 3.35
CA VAL A 225 -13.01 9.15 1.94
C VAL A 225 -11.75 9.55 1.20
N LYS A 226 -11.41 8.75 0.19
CA LYS A 226 -10.31 9.07 -0.70
C LYS A 226 -10.71 10.36 -1.39
N ASN A 227 -9.88 11.39 -1.26
CA ASN A 227 -10.03 12.61 -2.04
C ASN A 227 -9.63 12.28 -3.49
N VAL A 228 -10.44 11.45 -4.16
CA VAL A 228 -10.44 11.34 -5.60
C VAL A 228 -11.14 12.61 -6.08
N PRO A 229 -10.53 13.40 -6.97
CA PRO A 229 -11.31 14.34 -7.76
C PRO A 229 -12.46 13.53 -8.37
N GLU A 230 -13.71 13.79 -7.98
CA GLU A 230 -14.91 13.01 -8.36
C GLU A 230 -14.76 12.41 -9.76
N GLY A 231 -15.06 11.11 -9.91
CA GLY A 231 -14.89 10.37 -11.16
C GLY A 231 -15.27 11.22 -12.37
N LEU A 232 -14.38 11.29 -13.36
CA LEU A 232 -14.51 12.26 -14.44
C LEU A 232 -15.86 12.11 -15.15
N PRO A 233 -16.62 13.19 -15.38
CA PRO A 233 -17.89 13.11 -16.07
C PRO A 233 -17.71 12.51 -17.47
N SER A 234 -18.76 11.87 -17.99
CA SER A 234 -18.73 11.35 -19.36
C SER A 234 -18.40 12.47 -20.35
N GLY A 235 -17.38 12.25 -21.18
CA GLY A 235 -16.90 13.27 -22.12
C GLY A 235 -16.03 14.36 -21.50
N PHE A 236 -15.42 14.12 -20.33
CA PHE A 236 -14.47 15.05 -19.72
C PHE A 236 -13.35 15.41 -20.69
N ASP A 237 -13.19 16.69 -20.94
CA ASP A 237 -12.23 17.25 -21.89
C ASP A 237 -11.34 18.34 -21.25
N ALA A 238 -10.42 18.89 -22.04
CA ALA A 238 -9.48 19.90 -21.59
C ALA A 238 -10.16 21.22 -21.17
N ASP A 239 -11.34 21.53 -21.69
CA ASP A 239 -12.11 22.72 -21.30
C ASP A 239 -12.70 22.49 -19.90
N MET A 240 -13.33 21.33 -19.67
CA MET A 240 -13.86 20.94 -18.37
C MET A 240 -12.77 20.86 -17.29
N ALA A 241 -11.60 20.31 -17.62
CA ALA A 241 -10.46 20.26 -16.69
C ALA A 241 -9.96 21.67 -16.33
N ALA A 242 -9.85 22.56 -17.31
CA ALA A 242 -9.42 23.94 -17.08
C ALA A 242 -10.44 24.71 -16.22
N ASP A 243 -11.74 24.52 -16.47
CA ASP A 243 -12.84 25.14 -15.71
C ASP A 243 -12.92 24.62 -14.27
N ARG A 244 -12.68 23.31 -14.06
CA ARG A 244 -12.52 22.70 -12.72
C ARG A 244 -11.35 23.31 -11.96
N GLY A 245 -10.36 23.77 -12.70
CA GLY A 245 -9.23 24.50 -12.19
C GLY A 245 -7.93 23.71 -12.16
N ASP A 246 -7.88 22.59 -12.86
CA ASP A 246 -6.67 21.79 -13.03
C ASP A 246 -5.63 22.52 -13.87
N VAL A 247 -4.36 22.15 -13.69
CA VAL A 247 -3.31 22.39 -14.67
C VAL A 247 -3.53 21.40 -15.81
N VAL A 248 -3.81 21.89 -17.02
CA VAL A 248 -4.12 21.03 -18.16
C VAL A 248 -2.87 20.84 -18.99
N LEU A 249 -2.45 19.59 -19.15
CA LEU A 249 -1.33 19.20 -20.02
C LEU A 249 -1.88 18.40 -21.19
N ALA A 250 -1.91 19.01 -22.37
CA ALA A 250 -2.44 18.39 -23.59
C ALA A 250 -1.40 18.46 -24.72
N PRO A 251 -1.51 17.61 -25.76
CA PRO A 251 -0.50 17.55 -26.83
C PRO A 251 -0.26 18.87 -27.57
N GLU A 252 -1.29 19.73 -27.65
CA GLU A 252 -1.24 20.99 -28.41
C GLU A 252 -1.53 22.26 -27.57
N ASP A 253 -2.17 22.13 -26.41
CA ASP A 253 -2.70 23.30 -25.67
C ASP A 253 -2.64 23.09 -24.15
N ASN A 254 -1.58 23.59 -23.53
CA ASN A 254 -1.40 23.59 -22.08
C ASN A 254 -2.12 24.80 -21.45
N ARG A 255 -2.81 24.60 -20.33
CA ARG A 255 -3.64 25.64 -19.68
C ARG A 255 -3.43 25.68 -18.18
N ASN A 256 -3.77 26.81 -17.58
CA ASN A 256 -3.64 27.07 -16.14
C ASN A 256 -2.22 26.85 -15.58
N LEU A 257 -1.18 27.03 -16.40
CA LEU A 257 0.22 26.89 -15.97
C LEU A 257 0.60 27.88 -14.85
N ASP A 258 -0.11 29.00 -14.74
CA ASP A 258 0.02 29.96 -13.64
C ASP A 258 -0.28 29.34 -12.26
N LYS A 259 -1.09 28.27 -12.20
CA LYS A 259 -1.34 27.53 -10.96
C LYS A 259 -0.18 26.64 -10.57
N LEU A 260 0.52 26.05 -11.56
CA LEU A 260 1.78 25.36 -11.31
C LEU A 260 2.84 26.34 -10.80
N ASP A 261 2.94 27.52 -11.42
CA ASP A 261 3.84 28.59 -10.94
C ASP A 261 3.51 29.03 -9.50
N ARG A 262 2.22 29.15 -9.17
CA ARG A 262 1.75 29.45 -7.81
C ARG A 262 2.18 28.37 -6.83
N PHE A 263 1.94 27.10 -7.17
CA PHE A 263 2.31 25.96 -6.34
C PHE A 263 3.81 25.95 -6.06
N MET A 264 4.65 26.15 -7.09
CA MET A 264 6.11 26.20 -6.92
C MET A 264 6.56 27.35 -6.01
N LYS A 265 5.91 28.52 -6.09
CA LYS A 265 6.19 29.66 -5.20
C LYS A 265 5.78 29.36 -3.76
N ASN A 266 4.62 28.74 -3.55
CA ASN A 266 4.12 28.38 -2.23
C ASN A 266 4.98 27.29 -1.59
N PHE A 267 5.37 26.27 -2.35
CA PHE A 267 6.33 25.26 -1.92
C PHE A 267 7.65 25.89 -1.45
N ALA A 268 8.25 26.78 -2.26
CA ALA A 268 9.49 27.47 -1.89
C ALA A 268 9.36 28.38 -0.66
N ALA A 269 8.14 28.84 -0.36
CA ALA A 269 7.83 29.66 0.81
C ALA A 269 7.41 28.84 2.05
N GLY A 270 7.29 27.50 1.94
CA GLY A 270 6.77 26.66 3.01
C GLY A 270 5.27 26.86 3.29
N VAL A 271 4.52 27.37 2.30
CA VAL A 271 3.09 27.62 2.40
C VAL A 271 2.33 26.42 1.82
N PRO A 272 1.39 25.81 2.57
CA PRO A 272 0.58 24.71 2.05
C PRO A 272 -0.19 25.11 0.79
N ASP A 273 -0.21 24.22 -0.20
CA ASP A 273 -0.93 24.42 -1.46
C ASP A 273 -1.23 23.06 -2.10
N GLU A 274 -2.18 23.05 -3.02
CA GLU A 274 -2.58 21.86 -3.76
C GLU A 274 -2.87 22.19 -5.22
N ILE A 275 -2.46 21.29 -6.12
CA ILE A 275 -2.82 21.33 -7.54
C ILE A 275 -3.14 19.93 -8.06
N THR A 276 -4.00 19.87 -9.07
CA THR A 276 -4.23 18.67 -9.88
C THR A 276 -3.80 18.97 -11.31
N LEU A 277 -3.05 18.05 -11.92
CA LEU A 277 -2.72 18.06 -13.33
C LEU A 277 -3.60 17.03 -14.05
N SER A 278 -4.33 17.50 -15.06
CA SER A 278 -5.07 16.66 -16.01
C SER A 278 -4.25 16.50 -17.28
N ILE A 279 -3.70 15.31 -17.49
CA ILE A 279 -2.82 14.99 -18.61
C ILE A 279 -3.60 14.23 -19.68
N PHE A 280 -3.83 14.87 -20.81
CA PHE A 280 -4.53 14.28 -21.96
C PHE A 280 -3.53 13.56 -22.86
N THR A 281 -3.71 12.25 -23.04
CA THR A 281 -2.86 11.46 -23.92
C THR A 281 -3.27 11.64 -25.38
N GLY A 282 -2.33 11.52 -26.32
CA GLY A 282 -2.63 11.56 -27.76
C GLY A 282 -3.55 10.44 -28.24
N THR A 283 -3.88 9.48 -27.37
CA THR A 283 -4.80 8.37 -27.63
C THR A 283 -6.18 8.56 -27.02
N GLY A 284 -6.46 9.71 -26.40
CA GLY A 284 -7.76 10.06 -25.81
C GLY A 284 -7.97 9.59 -24.37
N GLY A 285 -6.93 9.05 -23.72
CA GLY A 285 -6.96 8.71 -22.29
C GLY A 285 -6.56 9.90 -21.43
N ILE A 286 -6.90 9.83 -20.14
CA ILE A 286 -6.63 10.90 -19.17
C ILE A 286 -5.83 10.32 -18.01
N ARG A 287 -4.77 11.03 -17.60
CA ARG A 287 -3.99 10.70 -16.42
C ARG A 287 -4.06 11.87 -15.45
N LEU A 288 -4.47 11.61 -14.22
CA LEU A 288 -4.57 12.60 -13.17
C LEU A 288 -3.35 12.52 -12.25
N ARG A 289 -2.83 13.69 -11.88
CA ARG A 289 -1.72 13.84 -10.94
C ARG A 289 -2.08 14.90 -9.92
N SER A 290 -2.32 14.56 -8.66
CA SER A 290 -2.54 15.58 -7.61
C SER A 290 -1.30 15.71 -6.75
N LEU A 291 -0.93 16.96 -6.46
CA LEU A 291 0.19 17.31 -5.58
C LEU A 291 -0.37 18.16 -4.45
N ALA A 292 -0.31 17.65 -3.23
CA ALA A 292 -0.70 18.36 -2.02
C ALA A 292 0.54 18.58 -1.15
N TYR A 293 0.92 19.83 -0.94
CA TYR A 293 2.02 20.19 -0.05
C TYR A 293 1.47 20.71 1.28
N ASP A 294 1.88 20.11 2.39
CA ASP A 294 1.36 20.44 3.73
C ASP A 294 2.24 21.47 4.50
N GLY A 295 3.30 21.98 3.87
CA GLY A 295 4.33 22.80 4.52
C GLY A 295 5.58 22.02 4.93
N SER A 296 5.58 20.70 4.80
CA SER A 296 6.72 19.82 5.06
C SER A 296 6.96 18.81 3.94
N LYS A 297 5.93 18.06 3.52
CA LYS A 297 6.00 17.02 2.50
C LYS A 297 4.98 17.25 1.39
N ILE A 298 5.26 16.66 0.23
CA ILE A 298 4.36 16.62 -0.91
C ILE A 298 3.74 15.22 -0.97
N THR A 299 2.44 15.12 -0.74
CA THR A 299 1.68 13.92 -1.06
C THR A 299 1.32 13.96 -2.54
N PHE A 300 1.79 12.95 -3.27
CA PHE A 300 1.58 12.79 -4.70
C PHE A 300 0.60 11.66 -4.97
N TYR A 301 -0.49 11.99 -5.66
CA TYR A 301 -1.49 11.04 -6.14
C TYR A 301 -1.36 10.87 -7.64
N ARG A 302 -1.20 9.63 -8.10
CA ARG A 302 -1.20 9.21 -9.50
C ARG A 302 -2.46 8.40 -9.76
N ASP A 303 -3.27 8.78 -10.73
CA ASP A 303 -4.42 8.00 -11.19
C ASP A 303 -4.43 7.91 -12.72
N ASP A 304 -4.21 6.70 -13.22
CA ASP A 304 -4.22 6.38 -14.64
C ASP A 304 -5.44 5.54 -15.05
N SER A 305 -6.44 5.40 -14.17
CA SER A 305 -7.64 4.59 -14.42
C SER A 305 -8.49 5.11 -15.58
N PHE A 306 -8.33 6.38 -15.97
CA PHE A 306 -9.00 7.02 -17.10
C PHE A 306 -8.21 6.93 -18.42
N ASP A 307 -7.09 6.20 -18.44
CA ASP A 307 -6.33 5.88 -19.65
C ASP A 307 -6.38 4.37 -19.89
N GLU A 308 -7.30 3.92 -20.75
CA GLU A 308 -7.47 2.50 -21.11
C GLU A 308 -6.19 1.86 -21.69
N LYS A 309 -5.23 2.68 -22.12
CA LYS A 309 -3.94 2.22 -22.65
C LYS A 309 -2.80 2.27 -21.64
N SER A 310 -3.08 2.66 -20.38
CA SER A 310 -2.07 2.64 -19.34
C SER A 310 -1.75 1.20 -18.95
N ASP A 311 -0.46 0.87 -18.88
CA ASP A 311 0.03 -0.39 -18.31
C ASP A 311 -0.07 -0.40 -16.77
N GLN A 312 -0.41 0.74 -16.16
CA GLN A 312 -0.61 0.92 -14.71
C GLN A 312 -1.94 1.62 -14.40
N PRO A 313 -3.11 1.02 -14.71
CA PRO A 313 -4.42 1.69 -14.64
C PRO A 313 -4.96 1.86 -13.20
N TRP A 314 -4.09 1.92 -12.19
CA TRP A 314 -4.45 2.02 -10.78
C TRP A 314 -4.01 3.34 -10.17
N VAL A 315 -4.50 3.59 -8.96
CA VAL A 315 -4.16 4.77 -8.20
C VAL A 315 -3.01 4.47 -7.24
N GLN A 316 -2.05 5.38 -7.14
CA GLN A 316 -0.90 5.30 -6.23
C GLN A 316 -0.79 6.62 -5.45
N GLN A 317 -0.47 6.52 -4.17
CA GLN A 317 -0.19 7.66 -3.30
C GLN A 317 1.19 7.46 -2.67
N GLU A 318 2.04 8.48 -2.75
CA GLU A 318 3.39 8.48 -2.22
C GLU A 318 3.79 9.87 -1.69
N ASP A 319 4.67 9.91 -0.70
CA ASP A 319 5.17 11.15 -0.11
C ASP A 319 6.59 11.48 -0.60
N PHE A 320 6.81 12.77 -0.90
CA PHE A 320 8.06 13.31 -1.40
C PHE A 320 8.53 14.53 -0.60
N ASP A 321 9.84 14.75 -0.60
CA ASP A 321 10.50 15.82 0.15
C ASP A 321 10.67 17.09 -0.69
N SER A 322 10.83 16.95 -2.01
CA SER A 322 10.96 18.11 -2.90
C SER A 322 10.44 17.89 -4.30
N ILE A 323 10.19 19.01 -4.98
CA ILE A 323 9.74 19.10 -6.37
C ILE A 323 10.68 19.99 -7.18
N GLU A 324 10.92 19.62 -8.43
CA GLU A 324 11.69 20.41 -9.40
C GLU A 324 10.99 20.38 -10.77
N ILE A 325 11.17 21.45 -11.53
CA ILE A 325 10.83 21.49 -12.96
C ILE A 325 12.14 21.63 -13.73
N ALA A 326 12.54 20.56 -14.42
CA ALA A 326 13.72 20.53 -15.27
C ALA A 326 13.37 20.97 -16.70
N GLU A 327 14.26 21.71 -17.35
CA GLU A 327 14.14 22.10 -18.75
C GLU A 327 15.07 21.24 -19.62
N GLU A 328 14.49 20.50 -20.57
CA GLU A 328 15.24 19.66 -21.50
C GLU A 328 14.99 20.07 -22.96
N PRO A 329 16.04 20.36 -23.75
CA PRO A 329 15.89 20.59 -25.18
C PRO A 329 15.68 19.26 -25.91
N LEU A 330 14.49 19.07 -26.51
CA LEU A 330 14.14 17.89 -27.30
C LEU A 330 13.60 18.32 -28.68
N ASP A 331 14.16 17.80 -29.77
CA ASP A 331 13.73 18.10 -31.15
C ASP A 331 13.61 19.61 -31.48
N GLY A 332 14.48 20.45 -30.90
CA GLY A 332 14.47 21.89 -31.14
C GLY A 332 13.35 22.65 -30.43
N LYS A 333 12.65 22.02 -29.49
CA LYS A 333 11.69 22.63 -28.57
C LYS A 333 12.12 22.37 -27.11
N THR A 334 11.76 23.27 -26.20
CA THR A 334 11.95 23.06 -24.76
C THR A 334 10.84 22.14 -24.25
N THR A 335 11.22 21.11 -23.49
CA THR A 335 10.31 20.26 -22.74
C THR A 335 10.54 20.53 -21.26
N TYR A 336 9.47 20.71 -20.50
CA TYR A 336 9.50 20.86 -19.04
C TYR A 336 9.12 19.53 -18.40
N ILE A 337 9.93 19.06 -17.45
CA ILE A 337 9.73 17.79 -16.76
C ILE A 337 9.56 18.08 -15.27
N ILE A 338 8.43 17.66 -14.71
CA ILE A 338 8.14 17.82 -13.28
C ILE A 338 8.59 16.56 -12.55
N ASN A 339 9.57 16.71 -11.67
CA ASN A 339 10.17 15.62 -10.91
C ASN A 339 9.95 15.80 -9.42
N LEU A 340 9.64 14.69 -8.74
CA LEU A 340 9.61 14.61 -7.28
C LEU A 340 10.80 13.81 -6.76
N TYR A 341 11.29 14.21 -5.59
CA TYR A 341 12.43 13.58 -4.93
C TYR A 341 12.07 13.19 -3.52
N SER A 342 12.54 12.02 -3.09
CA SER A 342 12.39 11.50 -1.74
C SER A 342 13.75 11.06 -1.23
N SER A 343 14.02 11.26 0.06
CA SER A 343 15.20 10.73 0.74
C SER A 343 15.24 9.21 0.77
N HIS A 344 14.14 8.55 0.41
CA HIS A 344 13.97 7.10 0.41
C HIS A 344 14.35 6.45 -0.93
N TYR A 345 14.44 7.23 -2.02
CA TYR A 345 14.69 6.72 -3.37
C TYR A 345 15.88 7.44 -4.02
N ASP A 346 16.76 6.67 -4.67
CA ASP A 346 17.92 7.22 -5.41
C ASP A 346 17.55 7.86 -6.77
N HIS A 347 16.29 7.72 -7.19
CA HIS A 347 15.81 8.19 -8.49
C HIS A 347 14.59 9.09 -8.34
N PRO A 348 14.49 10.18 -9.12
CA PRO A 348 13.31 11.03 -9.12
C PRO A 348 12.11 10.31 -9.72
N THR A 349 10.92 10.66 -9.22
CA THR A 349 9.65 10.24 -9.80
C THR A 349 9.15 11.32 -10.75
N GLU A 350 9.07 11.02 -12.05
CA GLU A 350 8.43 11.91 -13.02
C GLU A 350 6.92 11.96 -12.77
N VAL A 351 6.41 13.18 -12.57
CA VAL A 351 4.98 13.46 -12.42
C VAL A 351 4.35 13.61 -13.80
N ALA A 352 4.94 14.47 -14.62
CA ALA A 352 4.48 14.81 -15.96
C ALA A 352 5.59 15.51 -16.76
N SER A 353 5.46 15.47 -18.08
CA SER A 353 6.25 16.25 -19.02
C SER A 353 5.35 17.02 -19.99
N TYR A 354 5.71 18.27 -20.30
CA TYR A 354 4.93 19.16 -21.18
C TYR A 354 5.81 20.13 -21.96
N ARG A 355 5.23 20.84 -22.93
CA ARG A 355 5.93 21.74 -23.86
C ARG A 355 5.48 23.19 -23.75
#